data_AF-A0A945SI49-F1
#
_entry.id   AF-A0A945SI49-F1
#
_cell.length_a   1.000
_cell.length_b   1.000
_cell.length_c   1.000
_cell.angle_alpha   90.00
_cell.angle_beta   90.00
_cell.angle_gamma   90.00
#
_symmetry.space_group_name_H-M   'P 1'
#
loop_
_entity.id
_entity.type
_entity.pdbx_description
1 polymer ?
#
loop_
_entity_poly.entity_id
_entity_poly.type
_entity_poly.pdbx_seq_one_letter_code
_entity_poly.pdbx_strand_id
1 'polypeptide(L)' 'MNIVIVVITSLLFLASFPMFTYSFVVPEMWAPWLFAAGVLTACLSFAIPMFFLGRRR' A
#
# COMPACT_ATOMS: atom_id res chain seq x y z
N MET A 1 18.78 -0.03 9.25
CA MET A 1 17.43 0.20 8.74
C MET A 1 17.57 1.14 7.55
N ASN A 2 17.18 0.72 6.34
CA ASN A 2 17.35 1.55 5.15
C ASN A 2 16.22 2.60 5.12
N ILE A 3 16.57 3.87 5.38
CA ILE A 3 15.59 4.96 5.50
C ILE A 3 14.81 5.19 4.20
N VAL A 4 15.43 4.90 3.05
CA VAL A 4 14.76 4.98 1.75
C VAL A 4 13.61 3.99 1.67
N ILE A 5 13.81 2.75 2.14
CA ILE A 5 12.77 1.72 2.17
C ILE A 5 11.64 2.14 3.10
N VAL A 6 11.98 2.67 4.29
CA VAL A 6 10.97 3.15 5.25
C VAL A 6 10.10 4.23 4.60
N VAL A 7 10.70 5.26 4.02
CA VAL A 7 9.96 6.36 3.37
C VAL A 7 9.06 5.85 2.24
N ILE A 8 9.57 5.00 1.35
CA ILE A 8 8.78 4.44 0.25
C ILE A 8 7.59 3.62 0.78
N THR A 9 7.81 2.80 1.80
CA THR A 9 6.76 1.95 2.38
C THR A 9 5.70 2.78 3.11
N SER A 10 6.10 3.85 3.80
CA SER A 10 5.16 4.79 4.41
C SER A 10 4.31 5.51 3.36
N LEU A 11 4.90 5.92 2.23
CA LEU A 11 4.16 6.53 1.13
C LEU A 11 3.17 5.56 0.47
N LEU A 12 3.57 4.30 0.27
CA LEU A 12 2.66 3.26 -0.23
C LEU A 12 1.50 3.02 0.73
N PHE A 13 1.78 2.94 2.03
CA PHE A 13 0.74 2.81 3.05
C PHE A 13 -0.24 4.00 3.00
N LEU A 14 0.28 5.23 2.94
CA LEU A 14 -0.52 6.45 2.81
C LEU A 14 -1.37 6.47 1.53
N ALA A 15 -0.85 5.95 0.42
CA ALA A 15 -1.57 5.88 -0.85
C ALA A 15 -2.76 4.89 -0.83
N SER A 16 -2.77 3.92 0.09
CA SER A 16 -3.91 3.00 0.21
C SER A 16 -5.19 3.70 0.68
N PHE A 17 -5.09 4.73 1.54
CA PHE A 17 -6.24 5.48 2.06
C PHE A 17 -7.05 6.18 0.97
N PRO A 18 -6.47 7.04 0.09
CA PRO A 18 -7.23 7.64 -0.99
C PRO A 18 -7.78 6.59 -1.95
N MET A 19 -7.09 5.47 -2.21
CA MET A 19 -7.65 4.39 -3.03
C MET A 19 -8.94 3.81 -2.43
N PHE A 20 -8.97 3.58 -1.12
CA PHE A 20 -10.19 3.16 -0.42
C PHE A 20 -11.28 4.23 -0.43
N THR A 21 -10.93 5.52 -0.28
CA THR A 21 -11.93 6.58 -0.32
C THR A 21 -12.52 6.73 -1.72
N TYR A 22 -11.66 6.76 -2.75
CA TYR A 22 -12.10 6.92 -4.13
C TYR A 22 -12.87 5.71 -4.67
N SER A 23 -12.69 4.51 -4.11
CA SER A 23 -13.49 3.35 -4.53
C SER A 23 -15.00 3.53 -4.32
N PHE A 24 -15.42 4.46 -3.47
CA PHE A 24 -16.83 4.80 -3.25
C PHE A 24 -17.35 5.95 -4.13
N VAL A 25 -16.48 6.56 -4.93
CA VAL A 25 -16.81 7.74 -5.76
C VAL A 25 -16.64 7.45 -7.26
N VAL A 26 -15.77 6.49 -7.62
CA VAL A 26 -15.60 6.05 -9.02
C VAL A 26 -16.82 5.25 -9.53
N PRO A 27 -17.02 5.13 -10.85
CA PRO A 27 -18.10 4.32 -11.40
C PRO A 27 -18.06 2.87 -10.88
N GLU A 28 -19.23 2.27 -10.69
CA GLU A 28 -19.39 0.96 -10.04
C GLU A 28 -18.53 -0.14 -10.66
N MET A 29 -18.28 -0.09 -11.98
CA MET A 29 -17.42 -1.08 -12.65
C MET A 29 -15.96 -1.06 -12.16
N TRP A 30 -15.48 0.10 -11.67
CA TRP A 30 -14.10 0.31 -11.22
C TRP A 30 -13.94 0.25 -9.70
N ALA A 31 -15.02 0.49 -8.96
CA ALA A 31 -15.05 0.47 -7.50
C ALA A 31 -14.38 -0.77 -6.87
N PRO A 32 -14.73 -2.02 -7.25
CA PRO A 32 -14.13 -3.21 -6.62
C PRO A 32 -12.64 -3.34 -6.95
N TRP A 33 -12.23 -2.97 -8.16
CA TRP A 33 -10.82 -3.02 -8.58
C TRP A 33 -9.97 -2.00 -7.83
N LEU A 34 -10.48 -0.78 -7.65
CA LEU A 34 -9.78 0.27 -6.92
C LEU A 34 -9.68 -0.06 -5.42
N PHE A 35 -10.74 -0.62 -4.84
CA PHE A 35 -10.71 -1.09 -3.45
C PHE A 35 -9.69 -2.23 -3.27
N ALA A 36 -9.71 -3.23 -4.15
CA ALA A 36 -8.75 -4.33 -4.11
C ALA A 36 -7.30 -3.84 -4.32
N ALA A 37 -7.07 -2.88 -5.20
CA ALA A 37 -5.78 -2.23 -5.38
C ALA A 37 -5.31 -1.53 -4.10
N GLY A 38 -6.22 -0.86 -3.37
CA GLY A 38 -5.94 -0.30 -2.04
C GLY A 38 -5.50 -1.37 -1.04
N VAL A 39 -6.20 -2.51 -0.98
CA VAL A 39 -5.84 -3.63 -0.10
C VAL A 39 -4.44 -4.16 -0.43
N LEU A 40 -4.17 -4.41 -1.72
CA LEU A 40 -2.86 -4.89 -2.18
C LEU A 40 -1.75 -3.88 -1.87
N THR A 41 -2.01 -2.59 -2.06
CA THR A 41 -1.05 -1.52 -1.76
C THR A 41 -0.73 -1.46 -0.27
N ALA A 42 -1.74 -1.59 0.60
CA ALA A 42 -1.54 -1.69 2.04
C ALA A 42 -0.72 -2.94 2.40
N CYS A 43 -1.07 -4.11 1.87
CA CYS A 43 -0.31 -5.35 2.11
C CYS A 43 1.15 -5.23 1.66
N LEU A 44 1.41 -4.64 0.49
CA LEU A 44 2.78 -4.45 -0.03
C LEU A 44 3.60 -3.50 0.84
N SER A 45 2.97 -2.48 1.41
CA SER A 45 3.64 -1.55 2.32
C SER A 45 4.23 -2.26 3.56
N PHE A 46 3.61 -3.35 4.02
CA PHE A 46 4.13 -4.20 5.09
C PHE A 46 5.04 -5.33 4.59
N ALA A 47 4.76 -5.89 3.41
CA ALA A 47 5.57 -6.97 2.85
C ALA A 47 7.00 -6.52 2.53
N ILE A 48 7.18 -5.37 1.89
CA ILE A 48 8.49 -4.83 1.50
C ILE A 48 9.46 -4.75 2.71
N PRO A 49 9.12 -4.11 3.85
CA PRO A 49 10.02 -4.07 4.99
C PRO A 49 10.27 -5.46 5.58
N MET A 50 9.30 -6.37 5.58
CA MET A 50 9.52 -7.74 6.06
C MET A 50 10.54 -8.52 5.22
N PHE A 51 10.50 -8.39 3.89
CA PHE A 51 11.44 -9.09 2.99
C PHE A 51 12.80 -8.40 2.86
N PHE A 52 12.85 -7.06 2.86
CA PHE A 52 14.07 -6.30 2.60
C PHE A 52 14.77 -5.75 3.86
N LEU A 53 14.03 -5.55 4.96
CA LEU A 53 14.61 -5.20 6.27
C LEU A 53 14.67 -6.42 7.22
N GLY A 54 14.11 -7.56 6.80
CA GLY A 54 14.20 -8.82 7.50
C GLY A 54 15.63 -9.33 7.60
N ARG A 55 16.16 -9.30 8.83
CA ARG A 55 17.45 -9.85 9.31
C ARG A 55 18.68 -8.99 9.06
N ARG A 56 19.01 -8.15 10.06
CA ARG A 56 20.41 -8.08 10.53
C ARG A 56 20.63 -9.27 11.47
N ARG A 57 21.53 -10.19 11.09
CA ARG A 57 22.25 -10.98 12.11
C ARG A 57 23.16 -10.02 12.88
#